data_AF-A0A1F7ZWJ4-F1
#
_entry.id   AF-A0A1F7ZWJ4-F1
#
_cell.length_a   1.000
_cell.length_b   1.000
_cell.length_c   1.000
_cell.angle_alpha   90.00
_cell.angle_beta   90.00
_cell.angle_gamma   90.00
#
_symmetry.space_group_name_H-M   'P 1'
#
loop_
_entity.id
_entity.type
_entity.pdbx_description
1 polymer ?
#
loop_
_entity_poly.entity_id
_entity_poly.type
_entity_poly.pdbx_seq_one_letter_code
_entity_poly.pdbx_strand_id
1 'polypeptide(L)'
;MLSAAPKFNGPRPLLRLSGHTVPTVDVFITCCGEDPTIVQDTIAAACALDYPADRYNVYVLDDKASAEVKTLVEILQKRFKRLYYASRGLALRTHSKAGNLNFGLSQTRRHGASEFVAVLDVDMIPEPHWLRALLPHLLQDDRAAMANPPQIYYNAPRRDYLGVQLGPKFLFNIFLPLEDSHNGVVCTGTGFVVRRAPLDDIGGFPTESIQEDVYTSMLLTSCGWKVLYVPERLQWGIVPHTFQGTIRQRQRILKGVWSLWQCLRDDKGKAVSIEQQNALPLQTIILTATAILTTVAMCALPLTLLSQKPLIPLQHPLQMTRMFYLALCDFVAQLVYGLLEVSMSHRQTYLRSDLSELWMMPYQCITLFTMFIRRQDECFLPSGLATHSDSPLYQNKRTSLRRRLNFVFTECHAAGHLIVLTLTVVGVGRLLCNPQIWYGAVTGSIGRQALLTHAAWPPLLMLWTAIVANAWTPIAHAVAPLETFQRRSLLDKNNASGVLLPSAEARENESRPVVEWHMLIVVVSWLAAWYLL
;
A
#
# COMPACT_ATOMS: atom_id res chain seq x y z
N MET A 1 2.31 39.76 -16.30
CA MET A 1 1.62 38.77 -17.15
C MET A 1 2.13 37.39 -16.77
N LEU A 2 1.28 36.58 -16.12
CA LEU A 2 1.62 35.23 -15.67
C LEU A 2 1.66 34.29 -16.89
N SER A 3 2.85 33.98 -17.41
CA SER A 3 2.96 32.86 -18.36
C SER A 3 2.76 31.58 -17.57
N ALA A 4 1.65 30.88 -17.81
CA ALA A 4 1.47 29.52 -17.34
C ALA A 4 2.65 28.69 -17.85
N ALA A 5 3.39 28.05 -16.93
CA ALA A 5 4.39 27.06 -17.29
C ALA A 5 3.72 26.01 -18.20
N PRO A 6 4.37 25.57 -19.29
CA PRO A 6 3.76 24.65 -20.24
C PRO A 6 3.33 23.38 -19.51
N LYS A 7 2.05 23.02 -19.65
CA LYS A 7 1.56 21.70 -19.24
C LYS A 7 2.33 20.67 -20.05
N PHE A 8 3.10 19.81 -19.38
CA PHE A 8 3.81 18.72 -20.02
C PHE A 8 2.78 17.70 -20.54
N ASN A 9 2.66 17.55 -21.85
CA ASN A 9 1.73 16.62 -22.52
C ASN A 9 2.34 15.22 -22.74
N GLY A 10 3.18 14.74 -21.82
CA GLY A 10 3.85 13.44 -21.91
C GLY A 10 4.37 12.96 -20.55
N PRO A 11 4.86 11.71 -20.45
CA PRO A 11 5.42 11.19 -19.20
C PRO A 11 6.57 12.10 -18.74
N ARG A 12 6.63 12.39 -17.43
CA ARG A 12 7.66 13.24 -16.84
C ARG A 12 9.06 12.74 -17.26
N PRO A 13 9.94 13.60 -17.79
CA PRO A 13 11.26 13.19 -18.26
C PRO A 13 12.11 12.66 -17.11
N LEU A 14 13.06 11.77 -17.39
CA LEU A 14 14.07 11.37 -16.41
C LEU A 14 15.24 12.35 -16.47
N LEU A 15 15.49 13.07 -15.37
CA LEU A 15 16.51 14.12 -15.32
C LEU A 15 17.68 13.71 -14.42
N ARG A 16 18.85 14.32 -14.66
CA ARG A 16 20.04 14.14 -13.82
C ARG A 16 20.79 15.44 -13.65
N LEU A 17 21.12 15.79 -12.40
CA LEU A 17 22.12 16.83 -12.13
C LEU A 17 23.51 16.33 -12.49
N SER A 18 24.23 17.12 -13.29
CA SER A 18 25.64 16.90 -13.64
C SER A 18 26.55 17.88 -12.89
N GLY A 19 27.83 17.52 -12.78
CA GLY A 19 28.84 18.36 -12.11
C GLY A 19 28.74 18.36 -10.58
N HIS A 20 29.46 19.33 -9.98
CA HIS A 20 29.60 19.49 -8.52
C HIS A 20 28.85 20.71 -7.96
N THR A 21 28.39 21.63 -8.81
CA THR A 21 27.58 22.78 -8.42
C THR A 21 26.11 22.36 -8.34
N VAL A 22 25.72 21.79 -7.21
CA VAL A 22 24.39 21.23 -6.95
C VAL A 22 23.85 21.76 -5.61
N PRO A 23 22.54 21.81 -5.33
CA PRO A 23 22.01 22.37 -4.07
C PRO A 23 22.50 21.66 -2.79
N THR A 24 22.35 22.30 -1.63
CA THR A 24 22.59 21.62 -0.34
C THR A 24 21.39 20.79 0.09
N VAL A 25 21.63 19.62 0.69
CA VAL A 25 20.56 18.71 1.16
C VAL A 25 20.86 18.17 2.55
N ASP A 26 19.88 18.23 3.46
CA ASP A 26 19.90 17.46 4.70
C ASP A 26 19.04 16.20 4.49
N VAL A 27 19.67 15.03 4.56
CA VAL A 27 19.03 13.72 4.39
C VAL A 27 18.67 13.17 5.76
N PHE A 28 17.38 13.04 6.04
CA PHE A 28 16.83 12.49 7.27
C PHE A 28 16.48 11.02 7.08
N ILE A 29 17.03 10.17 7.95
CA ILE A 29 16.68 8.75 8.06
C ILE A 29 15.95 8.57 9.38
N THR A 30 14.66 8.26 9.35
CA THR A 30 13.86 8.07 10.56
C THR A 30 13.79 6.61 10.99
N CYS A 31 14.11 6.32 12.24
CA CYS A 31 14.00 4.99 12.83
C CYS A 31 13.32 5.03 14.22
N CYS A 32 12.60 3.96 14.57
CA CYS A 32 11.93 3.77 15.85
C CYS A 32 12.00 2.30 16.32
N GLY A 33 13.21 1.72 16.34
CA GLY A 33 13.46 0.39 16.90
C GLY A 33 13.45 -0.77 15.91
N GLU A 34 13.66 -0.47 14.65
CA GLU A 34 13.98 -1.43 13.60
C GLU A 34 15.32 -2.13 13.89
N ASP A 35 15.52 -3.29 13.26
CA ASP A 35 16.72 -4.09 13.41
C ASP A 35 17.97 -3.28 12.99
N PRO A 36 19.03 -3.23 13.83
CA PRO A 36 20.23 -2.43 13.54
C PRO A 36 20.90 -2.76 12.20
N THR A 37 20.73 -3.98 11.68
CA THR A 37 21.30 -4.38 10.38
C THR A 37 20.56 -3.74 9.20
N ILE A 38 19.25 -3.49 9.35
CA ILE A 38 18.45 -2.75 8.37
C ILE A 38 18.83 -1.28 8.43
N VAL A 39 18.95 -0.74 9.65
CA VAL A 39 19.41 0.63 9.91
C VAL A 39 20.78 0.89 9.27
N GLN A 40 21.73 -0.03 9.47
CA GLN A 40 23.07 0.07 8.90
C GLN A 40 23.08 0.15 7.38
N ASP A 41 22.32 -0.72 6.70
CA ASP A 41 22.35 -0.79 5.23
C ASP A 41 21.81 0.50 4.60
N THR A 42 20.73 1.05 5.15
CA THR A 42 20.13 2.31 4.68
C THR A 42 21.04 3.52 4.97
N ILE A 43 21.65 3.59 6.17
CA ILE A 43 22.64 4.63 6.48
C ILE A 43 23.82 4.56 5.50
N ALA A 44 24.36 3.36 5.26
CA ALA A 44 25.49 3.18 4.37
C ALA A 44 25.15 3.61 2.93
N ALA A 45 23.95 3.30 2.44
CA ALA A 45 23.48 3.74 1.13
C ALA A 45 23.30 5.25 1.03
N ALA A 46 22.65 5.88 2.01
CA ALA A 46 22.49 7.33 2.06
C ALA A 46 23.83 8.07 2.18
N CYS A 47 24.81 7.50 2.89
CA CYS A 47 26.14 8.07 3.00
C CYS A 47 27.00 7.89 1.73
N ALA A 48 26.61 7.02 0.80
CA ALA A 48 27.35 6.71 -0.42
C ALA A 48 26.61 7.16 -1.70
N LEU A 49 25.71 8.13 -1.57
CA LEU A 49 25.06 8.77 -2.72
C LEU A 49 26.12 9.37 -3.65
N ASP A 50 25.90 9.26 -4.96
CA ASP A 50 26.62 10.02 -5.99
C ASP A 50 26.15 11.48 -5.91
N TYR A 51 26.69 12.19 -4.93
CA TYR A 51 26.48 13.60 -4.69
C TYR A 51 27.76 14.18 -4.06
N PRO A 52 28.14 15.44 -4.32
CA PRO A 52 29.34 16.02 -3.73
C PRO A 52 29.24 15.99 -2.20
N ALA A 53 30.26 15.41 -1.55
CA ALA A 53 30.24 15.17 -0.10
C ALA A 53 30.14 16.47 0.71
N ASP A 54 30.54 17.61 0.15
CA ASP A 54 30.40 18.95 0.72
C ASP A 54 29.00 19.58 0.50
N ARG A 55 28.09 18.90 -0.20
CA ARG A 55 26.74 19.39 -0.52
C ARG A 55 25.59 18.62 0.15
N TYR A 56 25.86 17.60 0.97
CA TYR A 56 24.80 16.98 1.78
C TYR A 56 25.27 16.48 3.15
N ASN A 57 24.32 16.39 4.07
CA ASN A 57 24.48 15.80 5.40
C ASN A 57 23.50 14.63 5.56
N VAL A 58 23.86 13.63 6.36
CA VAL A 58 22.95 12.52 6.71
C VAL A 58 22.69 12.56 8.22
N TYR A 59 21.41 12.65 8.60
CA TYR A 59 20.95 12.65 9.99
C TYR A 59 20.12 11.40 10.25
N VAL A 60 20.58 10.57 11.18
CA VAL A 60 19.84 9.43 11.71
C VAL A 60 19.01 9.92 12.87
N LEU A 61 17.71 10.01 12.66
CA LEU A 61 16.72 10.49 13.62
C LEU A 61 16.14 9.28 14.36
N ASP A 62 16.71 8.93 15.51
CA ASP A 62 16.31 7.76 16.30
C ASP A 62 15.31 8.12 17.41
N ASP A 63 14.05 7.76 17.17
CA ASP A 63 12.94 8.04 18.07
C ASP A 63 12.86 7.06 19.26
N LYS A 64 13.60 5.94 19.21
CA LYS A 64 13.70 4.98 20.32
C LYS A 64 14.92 5.23 21.22
N ALA A 65 15.82 6.13 20.81
CA ALA A 65 17.06 6.41 21.52
C ALA A 65 17.89 5.14 21.80
N SER A 66 18.03 4.28 20.79
CA SER A 66 18.73 3.00 20.88
C SER A 66 20.23 3.19 21.03
N ALA A 67 20.79 2.61 22.10
CA ALA A 67 22.24 2.59 22.31
C ALA A 67 22.99 1.86 21.18
N GLU A 68 22.36 0.81 20.61
CA GLU A 68 22.91 0.05 19.49
C GLU A 68 22.99 0.90 18.22
N VAL A 69 21.92 1.63 17.89
CA VAL A 69 21.89 2.52 16.71
C VAL A 69 22.87 3.67 16.90
N LYS A 70 22.95 4.25 18.09
CA LYS A 70 23.93 5.30 18.39
C LYS A 70 25.36 4.81 18.18
N THR A 71 25.71 3.66 18.75
CA THR A 71 27.04 3.04 18.60
C THR A 71 27.35 2.72 17.14
N LEU A 72 26.37 2.19 16.41
CA LEU A 72 26.48 1.93 14.97
C LEU A 72 26.80 3.22 14.19
N VAL A 73 26.11 4.31 14.46
CA VAL A 73 26.36 5.61 13.82
C VAL A 73 27.76 6.14 14.16
N GLU A 74 28.20 6.06 15.42
CA GLU A 74 29.55 6.47 15.85
C GLU A 74 30.66 5.68 15.13
N ILE A 75 30.44 4.38 14.88
CA ILE A 75 31.36 3.56 14.09
C ILE A 75 31.39 4.03 12.63
N LEU A 76 30.23 4.25 12.01
CA LEU A 76 30.12 4.68 10.62
C LEU A 76 30.64 6.10 10.39
N GLN A 77 30.55 6.99 11.39
CA GLN A 77 31.09 8.36 11.36
C GLN A 77 32.61 8.40 11.11
N LYS A 78 33.35 7.34 11.47
CA LYS A 78 34.79 7.21 11.16
C LYS A 78 35.05 7.19 9.65
N ARG A 79 34.09 6.69 8.87
CA ARG A 79 34.13 6.64 7.40
C ARG A 79 33.39 7.82 6.78
N PHE A 80 32.28 8.24 7.38
CA PHE A 80 31.38 9.26 6.84
C PHE A 80 31.32 10.48 7.75
N LYS A 81 32.14 11.50 7.47
CA LYS A 81 32.31 12.68 8.33
C LYS A 81 31.07 13.55 8.52
N ARG A 82 30.08 13.43 7.62
CA ARG A 82 28.84 14.22 7.63
C ARG A 82 27.60 13.38 7.94
N LEU A 83 27.83 12.30 8.68
CA LEU A 83 26.80 11.50 9.30
C LEU A 83 26.60 11.99 10.74
N TYR A 84 25.35 12.15 11.17
CA TYR A 84 25.00 12.65 12.49
C TYR A 84 23.94 11.75 13.11
N TYR A 85 24.08 11.46 14.40
CA TYR A 85 23.04 10.84 15.19
C TYR A 85 22.25 11.92 15.94
N ALA A 86 20.93 11.83 15.89
CA ALA A 86 20.05 12.71 16.64
C ALA A 86 18.91 11.91 17.25
N SER A 87 18.67 12.12 18.55
CA SER A 87 17.51 11.57 19.25
C SER A 87 16.97 12.63 20.19
N ARG A 88 15.64 12.75 20.23
CA ARG A 88 14.95 13.61 21.20
C ARG A 88 14.77 12.96 22.57
N GLY A 89 15.13 11.68 22.70
CA GLY A 89 14.97 10.90 23.93
C GLY A 89 13.53 10.47 24.18
N LEU A 90 13.36 9.42 25.00
CA LEU A 90 12.05 8.80 25.27
C LEU A 90 11.07 9.75 25.97
N ALA A 91 11.58 10.67 26.79
CA ALA A 91 10.75 11.62 27.55
C ALA A 91 10.06 12.68 26.66
N LEU A 92 10.63 12.97 25.48
CA LEU A 92 10.10 13.98 24.55
C LEU A 92 9.47 13.34 23.31
N ARG A 93 9.15 12.04 23.37
CA ARG A 93 8.60 11.28 22.24
C ARG A 93 7.10 11.53 22.07
N THR A 94 6.77 12.60 21.35
CA THR A 94 5.40 12.97 20.97
C THR A 94 5.22 13.00 19.46
N HIS A 95 4.01 12.76 18.94
CA HIS A 95 3.72 12.87 17.48
C HIS A 95 4.57 11.99 16.55
N SER A 96 5.11 10.88 17.06
CA SER A 96 5.81 9.83 16.28
C SER A 96 6.79 10.40 15.24
N LYS A 97 6.71 9.95 13.98
CA LYS A 97 7.59 10.36 12.88
C LYS A 97 7.56 11.87 12.62
N ALA A 98 6.40 12.51 12.60
CA ALA A 98 6.29 13.96 12.41
C ALA A 98 7.09 14.75 13.45
N GLY A 99 6.94 14.39 14.73
CA GLY A 99 7.68 15.02 15.82
C GLY A 99 9.19 14.79 15.72
N ASN A 100 9.61 13.59 15.28
CA ASN A 100 11.01 13.26 15.07
C ASN A 100 11.62 14.05 13.87
N LEU A 101 10.87 14.19 12.78
CA LEU A 101 11.27 15.01 11.62
C LEU A 101 11.43 16.49 12.01
N ASN A 102 10.47 17.04 12.76
CA ASN A 102 10.56 18.42 13.27
C ASN A 102 11.74 18.62 14.24
N PHE A 103 12.06 17.60 15.04
CA PHE A 103 13.28 17.61 15.85
C PHE A 103 14.54 17.66 14.96
N GLY A 104 14.63 16.84 13.91
CA GLY A 104 15.73 16.91 12.93
C GLY A 104 15.85 18.29 12.25
N LEU A 105 14.71 18.88 11.89
CA LEU A 105 14.55 20.25 11.40
C LEU A 105 15.18 21.28 12.36
N SER A 106 15.00 21.10 13.67
CA SER A 106 15.63 21.96 14.67
C SER A 106 17.15 21.74 14.82
N GLN A 107 17.63 20.50 14.63
CA GLN A 107 19.06 20.18 14.71
C GLN A 107 19.82 20.78 13.52
N THR A 108 19.32 20.61 12.30
CA THR A 108 19.96 21.13 11.08
C THR A 108 20.11 22.65 11.06
N ARG A 109 19.14 23.38 11.62
CA ARG A 109 19.23 24.85 11.74
C ARG A 109 20.45 25.32 12.53
N ARG A 110 20.92 24.51 13.50
CA ARG A 110 22.15 24.81 14.27
C ARG A 110 23.42 24.68 13.44
N HIS A 111 23.33 24.01 12.29
CA HIS A 111 24.46 23.70 11.40
C HIS A 111 24.35 24.40 10.04
N GLY A 112 23.52 25.44 9.95
CA GLY A 112 23.39 26.31 8.77
C GLY A 112 22.16 26.05 7.90
N ALA A 113 21.43 24.94 8.11
CA ALA A 113 20.30 24.46 7.31
C ALA A 113 20.55 24.34 5.80
N SER A 114 20.32 23.16 5.24
CA SER A 114 20.38 22.98 3.79
C SER A 114 19.17 23.59 3.07
N GLU A 115 19.32 23.90 1.78
CA GLU A 115 18.22 24.38 0.92
C GLU A 115 17.09 23.34 0.79
N PHE A 116 17.43 22.06 0.88
CA PHE A 116 16.49 20.95 0.72
C PHE A 116 16.49 19.97 1.91
N VAL A 117 15.27 19.59 2.25
CA VAL A 117 14.73 18.46 3.02
C VAL A 117 14.69 17.11 2.31
N ALA A 118 15.55 16.11 2.54
CA ALA A 118 15.31 14.77 1.99
C ALA A 118 14.93 13.79 3.11
N VAL A 119 13.92 12.95 2.92
CA VAL A 119 13.41 12.05 3.97
C VAL A 119 13.36 10.61 3.48
N LEU A 120 13.93 9.69 4.26
CA LEU A 120 13.90 8.25 4.05
C LEU A 120 13.42 7.54 5.31
N ASP A 121 12.50 6.60 5.13
CA ASP A 121 12.28 5.56 6.13
C ASP A 121 13.51 4.63 6.18
N VAL A 122 13.80 4.11 7.36
CA VAL A 122 15.04 3.35 7.58
C VAL A 122 15.07 1.98 6.87
N ASP A 123 13.94 1.51 6.36
CA ASP A 123 13.84 0.31 5.54
C ASP A 123 13.87 0.58 4.02
N MET A 124 14.09 1.84 3.61
CA MET A 124 14.15 2.28 2.22
C MET A 124 15.59 2.61 1.80
N ILE A 125 16.22 1.72 1.04
CA ILE A 125 17.59 1.87 0.54
C ILE A 125 17.59 2.76 -0.72
N PRO A 126 18.17 3.98 -0.69
CA PRO A 126 18.21 4.85 -1.87
C PRO A 126 19.19 4.33 -2.94
N GLU A 127 18.88 4.58 -4.20
CA GLU A 127 19.83 4.43 -5.31
C GLU A 127 20.95 5.48 -5.23
N PRO A 128 22.17 5.18 -5.71
CA PRO A 128 23.28 6.14 -5.65
C PRO A 128 22.95 7.50 -6.26
N HIS A 129 22.17 7.53 -7.34
CA HIS A 129 21.81 8.75 -8.07
C HIS A 129 20.49 9.40 -7.58
N TRP A 130 19.93 8.98 -6.44
CA TRP A 130 18.62 9.42 -5.94
C TRP A 130 18.46 10.95 -5.86
N LEU A 131 19.40 11.66 -5.24
CA LEU A 131 19.35 13.15 -5.18
C LEU A 131 19.57 13.79 -6.55
N ARG A 132 20.51 13.26 -7.35
CA ARG A 132 20.76 13.75 -8.72
C ARG A 132 19.54 13.60 -9.62
N ALA A 133 18.67 12.63 -9.34
CA ALA A 133 17.46 12.38 -10.11
C ALA A 133 16.27 13.25 -9.67
N LEU A 134 16.09 13.46 -8.36
CA LEU A 134 14.93 14.21 -7.85
C LEU A 134 15.10 15.74 -7.93
N LEU A 135 16.27 16.26 -7.55
CA LEU A 135 16.50 17.71 -7.46
C LEU A 135 16.30 18.49 -8.78
N PRO A 136 16.67 17.99 -9.98
CA PRO A 136 16.42 18.73 -11.22
C PRO A 136 14.95 19.12 -11.41
N HIS A 137 14.02 18.27 -10.97
CA HIS A 137 12.58 18.54 -11.10
C HIS A 137 12.13 19.71 -10.24
N LEU A 138 12.72 19.85 -9.04
CA LEU A 138 12.46 20.99 -8.17
C LEU A 138 13.11 22.26 -8.73
N LEU A 139 14.33 22.15 -9.28
CA LEU A 139 15.08 23.29 -9.79
C LEU A 139 14.52 23.87 -11.11
N GLN A 140 13.81 23.08 -11.91
CA GLN A 140 13.19 23.55 -13.15
C GLN A 140 11.89 24.33 -12.93
N ASP A 141 11.24 24.16 -11.77
CA ASP A 141 9.99 24.85 -11.44
C ASP A 141 10.10 25.45 -10.03
N ASP A 142 10.22 26.78 -9.96
CA ASP A 142 10.33 27.48 -8.68
C ASP A 142 9.10 27.30 -7.80
N ARG A 143 7.94 26.92 -8.36
CA ARG A 143 6.74 26.59 -7.57
C ARG A 143 6.72 25.13 -7.10
N ALA A 144 7.64 24.28 -7.54
CA ALA A 144 7.73 22.92 -7.05
C ALA A 144 8.40 22.89 -5.67
N ALA A 145 7.62 22.59 -4.64
CA ALA A 145 8.09 22.48 -3.28
C ALA A 145 8.56 21.07 -2.92
N MET A 146 7.99 20.02 -3.52
CA MET A 146 8.27 18.63 -3.15
C MET A 146 8.30 17.71 -4.37
N ALA A 147 9.21 16.72 -4.37
CA ALA A 147 9.32 15.70 -5.40
C ALA A 147 9.42 14.31 -4.77
N ASN A 148 8.60 13.38 -5.26
CA ASN A 148 8.41 12.06 -4.68
C ASN A 148 8.64 10.96 -5.73
N PRO A 149 9.54 9.99 -5.49
CA PRO A 149 9.63 8.80 -6.32
C PRO A 149 8.64 7.71 -5.87
N PRO A 150 8.37 6.69 -6.70
CA PRO A 150 7.70 5.45 -6.27
C PRO A 150 8.38 4.80 -5.07
N GLN A 151 7.60 4.09 -4.27
CA GLN A 151 8.11 3.05 -3.39
C GLN A 151 8.06 1.71 -4.12
N ILE A 152 9.19 1.05 -4.21
CA ILE A 152 9.35 -0.29 -4.79
C ILE A 152 10.01 -1.18 -3.76
N TYR A 153 9.79 -2.49 -3.86
CA TYR A 153 10.13 -3.40 -2.77
C TYR A 153 10.96 -4.57 -3.28
N TYR A 154 12.11 -4.83 -2.66
CA TYR A 154 13.03 -5.89 -3.10
C TYR A 154 12.72 -7.26 -2.49
N ASN A 155 11.91 -7.32 -1.41
CA ASN A 155 11.47 -8.56 -0.77
C ASN A 155 10.06 -9.00 -1.20
N ALA A 156 9.60 -8.51 -2.35
CA ALA A 156 8.27 -8.80 -2.86
C ALA A 156 8.09 -10.33 -3.01
N PRO A 157 7.05 -10.96 -2.43
CA PRO A 157 6.92 -12.41 -2.49
C PRO A 157 6.65 -12.87 -3.91
N ARG A 158 7.29 -13.98 -4.33
CA ARG A 158 7.04 -14.61 -5.63
C ARG A 158 5.58 -15.05 -5.80
N ARG A 159 4.97 -15.50 -4.70
CA ARG A 159 3.54 -15.83 -4.60
C ARG A 159 2.85 -14.78 -3.75
N ASP A 160 2.30 -13.77 -4.39
CA ASP A 160 1.63 -12.66 -3.71
C ASP A 160 0.12 -12.87 -3.53
N TYR A 161 -0.26 -13.92 -2.81
CA TYR A 161 -1.68 -14.18 -2.52
C TYR A 161 -2.25 -13.25 -1.43
N LEU A 162 -1.41 -12.43 -0.77
CA LEU A 162 -1.86 -11.39 0.16
C LEU A 162 -2.07 -10.03 -0.53
N GLY A 163 -1.71 -9.90 -1.81
CA GLY A 163 -1.81 -8.65 -2.57
C GLY A 163 -0.92 -7.52 -2.06
N VAL A 164 0.24 -7.83 -1.46
CA VAL A 164 1.14 -6.81 -0.88
C VAL A 164 1.78 -5.93 -1.95
N GLN A 165 1.88 -6.38 -3.20
CA GLN A 165 2.44 -5.62 -4.32
C GLN A 165 1.39 -4.89 -5.14
N LEU A 166 0.15 -5.38 -5.16
CA LEU A 166 -0.88 -4.93 -6.10
C LEU A 166 -1.33 -3.50 -5.83
N GLY A 167 -1.74 -3.20 -4.61
CA GLY A 167 -2.08 -1.83 -4.19
C GLY A 167 -0.97 -0.82 -4.49
N PRO A 168 0.29 -1.07 -4.07
CA PRO A 168 1.41 -0.21 -4.44
C PRO A 168 1.64 -0.09 -5.95
N LYS A 169 1.56 -1.18 -6.72
CA LYS A 169 1.74 -1.13 -8.18
C LYS A 169 0.67 -0.28 -8.86
N PHE A 170 -0.59 -0.37 -8.42
CA PHE A 170 -1.67 0.51 -8.89
C PHE A 170 -1.38 1.98 -8.53
N LEU A 171 -1.09 2.24 -7.25
CA LEU A 171 -0.84 3.59 -6.74
C LEU A 171 0.31 4.28 -7.48
N PHE A 172 1.45 3.60 -7.62
CA PHE A 172 2.67 4.19 -8.15
C PHE A 172 2.75 4.16 -9.68
N ASN A 173 2.17 3.17 -10.37
CA ASN A 173 2.28 3.09 -11.83
C ASN A 173 1.08 3.66 -12.59
N ILE A 174 -0.06 3.88 -11.93
CA ILE A 174 -1.28 4.41 -12.56
C ILE A 174 -1.74 5.69 -11.87
N PHE A 175 -2.07 5.61 -10.58
CA PHE A 175 -2.77 6.69 -9.89
C PHE A 175 -1.91 7.96 -9.74
N LEU A 176 -0.71 7.86 -9.18
CA LEU A 176 0.15 9.04 -8.97
C LEU A 176 0.65 9.69 -10.27
N PRO A 177 1.02 8.95 -11.33
CA PRO A 177 1.26 9.56 -12.64
C PRO A 177 0.06 10.35 -13.18
N LEU A 178 -1.16 9.84 -12.99
CA LEU A 178 -2.39 10.52 -13.41
C LEU A 178 -2.62 11.80 -12.59
N GLU A 179 -2.45 11.74 -11.28
CA GLU A 179 -2.54 12.91 -10.39
C GLU A 179 -1.47 13.97 -10.72
N ASP A 180 -0.25 13.56 -11.08
CA ASP A 180 0.83 14.47 -11.50
C ASP A 180 0.46 15.30 -12.73
N SER A 181 -0.28 14.71 -13.68
CA SER A 181 -0.75 15.43 -14.87
C SER A 181 -1.77 16.55 -14.55
N HIS A 182 -2.39 16.52 -13.36
CA HIS A 182 -3.38 17.49 -12.88
C HIS A 182 -2.90 18.32 -11.69
N ASN A 183 -1.62 18.21 -11.27
CA ASN A 183 -1.07 18.80 -10.03
C ASN A 183 -1.79 18.33 -8.75
N GLY A 184 -2.31 17.10 -8.72
CA GLY A 184 -3.03 16.51 -7.58
C GLY A 184 -2.19 15.57 -6.70
N VAL A 185 -0.86 15.52 -6.90
CA VAL A 185 0.02 14.56 -6.24
C VAL A 185 0.05 14.76 -4.72
N VAL A 186 -0.04 13.64 -4.00
CA VAL A 186 0.23 13.57 -2.57
C VAL A 186 1.52 12.81 -2.29
N CYS A 187 2.23 13.19 -1.23
CA CYS A 187 3.41 12.46 -0.76
C CYS A 187 3.00 11.11 -0.15
N THR A 188 3.79 10.06 -0.38
CA THR A 188 3.50 8.71 0.11
C THR A 188 4.40 8.24 1.24
N GLY A 189 5.27 9.12 1.78
CA GLY A 189 5.89 8.92 3.09
C GLY A 189 7.39 8.78 3.14
N THR A 190 8.05 8.44 2.04
CA THR A 190 9.50 8.20 2.03
C THR A 190 10.12 8.42 0.66
N GLY A 191 11.41 8.71 0.66
CA GLY A 191 12.24 8.96 -0.51
C GLY A 191 11.97 10.28 -1.19
N PHE A 192 11.22 11.17 -0.54
CA PHE A 192 10.90 12.48 -1.10
C PHE A 192 11.97 13.52 -0.76
N VAL A 193 12.02 14.55 -1.59
CA VAL A 193 12.81 15.77 -1.36
C VAL A 193 11.87 16.97 -1.35
N VAL A 194 12.01 17.85 -0.37
CA VAL A 194 11.20 19.06 -0.18
C VAL A 194 12.10 20.28 -0.01
N ARG A 195 11.71 21.42 -0.58
CA ARG A 195 12.38 22.71 -0.34
C ARG A 195 12.19 23.11 1.12
N ARG A 196 13.28 23.56 1.77
CA ARG A 196 13.26 23.95 3.19
C ARG A 196 12.32 25.12 3.44
N ALA A 197 12.37 26.16 2.60
CA ALA A 197 11.59 27.38 2.80
C ALA A 197 10.07 27.15 2.78
N PRO A 198 9.47 26.53 1.74
CA PRO A 198 8.04 26.17 1.75
C PRO A 198 7.63 25.28 2.93
N LEU A 199 8.51 24.35 3.34
CA LEU A 199 8.27 23.51 4.50
C LEU A 199 8.24 24.32 5.80
N ASP A 200 9.14 25.30 5.94
CA ASP A 200 9.17 26.19 7.09
C ASP A 200 7.96 27.16 7.10
N ASP A 201 7.50 27.61 5.93
CA ASP A 201 6.32 28.48 5.77
C ASP A 201 5.03 27.82 6.29
N ILE A 202 4.89 26.50 6.12
CA ILE A 202 3.75 25.74 6.66
C ILE A 202 3.96 25.31 8.12
N GLY A 203 5.07 25.70 8.75
CA GLY A 203 5.39 25.40 10.15
C GLY A 203 6.11 24.07 10.39
N GLY A 204 6.71 23.47 9.35
CA GLY A 204 7.37 22.17 9.40
C GLY A 204 6.44 21.01 9.03
N PHE A 205 6.75 19.80 9.50
CA PHE A 205 5.89 18.64 9.29
C PHE A 205 4.69 18.71 10.25
N PRO A 206 3.45 18.57 9.79
CA PRO A 206 2.28 18.65 10.65
C PRO A 206 2.21 17.43 11.58
N THR A 207 1.83 17.67 12.83
CA THR A 207 1.85 16.69 13.92
C THR A 207 0.46 16.19 14.32
N GLU A 208 -0.57 16.77 13.73
CA GLU A 208 -1.98 16.51 14.02
C GLU A 208 -2.47 15.19 13.41
N SER A 209 -1.83 14.74 12.32
CA SER A 209 -2.15 13.47 11.66
C SER A 209 -1.03 12.45 11.75
N ILE A 210 -1.40 11.16 11.80
CA ILE A 210 -0.45 10.05 11.67
C ILE A 210 0.04 9.81 10.23
N GLN A 211 -0.55 10.49 9.25
CA GLN A 211 -0.07 10.60 7.86
C GLN A 211 0.49 12.00 7.63
N GLU A 212 1.61 12.28 8.29
CA GLU A 212 2.24 13.60 8.25
C GLU A 212 2.71 13.98 6.84
N ASP A 213 3.09 12.98 6.06
CA ASP A 213 3.54 13.05 4.68
C ASP A 213 2.46 13.60 3.74
N VAL A 214 1.31 12.93 3.71
CA VAL A 214 0.14 13.33 2.93
C VAL A 214 -0.29 14.71 3.38
N TYR A 215 -0.38 14.95 4.69
CA TYR A 215 -0.82 16.25 5.20
C TYR A 215 0.16 17.38 4.85
N THR A 216 1.47 17.13 4.91
CA THR A 216 2.50 18.09 4.44
C THR A 216 2.26 18.47 2.99
N SER A 217 2.05 17.48 2.12
CA SER A 217 1.81 17.72 0.69
C SER A 217 0.51 18.50 0.41
N MET A 218 -0.55 18.25 1.20
CA MET A 218 -1.80 19.00 1.12
C MET A 218 -1.62 20.45 1.55
N LEU A 219 -0.94 20.72 2.66
CA LEU A 219 -0.66 22.08 3.13
C LEU A 219 0.20 22.85 2.13
N LEU A 220 1.26 22.23 1.59
CA LEU A 220 2.08 22.84 0.54
C LEU A 220 1.23 23.22 -0.68
N THR A 221 0.41 22.28 -1.17
CA THR A 221 -0.46 22.51 -2.33
C THR A 221 -1.44 23.65 -2.09
N SER A 222 -1.94 23.76 -0.87
CA SER A 222 -2.93 24.77 -0.50
C SER A 222 -2.31 26.16 -0.30
N CYS A 223 -1.01 26.22 -0.04
CA CYS A 223 -0.21 27.44 -0.14
C CYS A 223 0.21 27.77 -1.59
N GLY A 224 -0.30 27.06 -2.60
CA GLY A 224 -0.03 27.30 -4.02
C GLY A 224 1.28 26.68 -4.54
N TRP A 225 1.97 25.87 -3.73
CA TRP A 225 3.13 25.10 -4.18
C TRP A 225 2.70 23.86 -4.96
N LYS A 226 3.61 23.30 -5.74
CA LYS A 226 3.42 22.04 -6.45
C LYS A 226 4.16 20.90 -5.74
N VAL A 227 3.49 19.77 -5.72
CA VAL A 227 4.05 18.47 -5.32
C VAL A 227 4.17 17.65 -6.60
N LEU A 228 5.36 17.10 -6.83
CA LEU A 228 5.70 16.40 -8.07
C LEU A 228 5.83 14.90 -7.80
N TYR A 229 5.40 14.10 -8.77
CA TYR A 229 5.68 12.67 -8.81
C TYR A 229 6.75 12.37 -9.88
N VAL A 230 7.85 11.75 -9.48
CA VAL A 230 8.94 11.35 -10.39
C VAL A 230 8.84 9.83 -10.61
N PRO A 231 8.39 9.34 -11.79
CA PRO A 231 8.07 7.93 -12.02
C PRO A 231 9.31 7.02 -12.18
N GLU A 232 10.33 7.25 -11.36
CA GLU A 232 11.62 6.61 -11.42
C GLU A 232 11.96 5.79 -10.17
N ARG A 233 12.46 4.58 -10.38
CA ARG A 233 12.82 3.63 -9.32
C ARG A 233 14.11 4.03 -8.61
N LEU A 234 13.99 4.88 -7.59
CA LEU A 234 15.14 5.51 -6.94
C LEU A 234 15.37 5.08 -5.47
N GLN A 235 14.54 4.21 -4.93
CA GLN A 235 14.65 3.71 -3.56
C GLN A 235 14.05 2.32 -3.46
N TRP A 236 14.52 1.48 -2.54
CA TRP A 236 14.08 0.10 -2.41
C TRP A 236 13.72 -0.25 -0.97
N GLY A 237 12.44 -0.49 -0.74
CA GLY A 237 11.84 -0.79 0.54
C GLY A 237 11.62 -2.26 0.82
N ILE A 238 11.02 -2.51 1.98
CA ILE A 238 10.56 -3.83 2.43
C ILE A 238 9.04 -3.81 2.60
N VAL A 239 8.32 -4.79 2.03
CA VAL A 239 6.90 -5.03 2.38
C VAL A 239 6.80 -5.94 3.61
N PRO A 240 5.70 -5.85 4.40
CA PRO A 240 5.42 -6.84 5.42
C PRO A 240 5.36 -8.24 4.81
N HIS A 241 6.09 -9.18 5.41
CA HIS A 241 6.18 -10.56 4.96
C HIS A 241 5.34 -11.51 5.83
N THR A 242 4.61 -10.98 6.81
CA THR A 242 3.70 -11.73 7.68
C THR A 242 2.26 -11.32 7.45
N PHE A 243 1.33 -12.26 7.63
CA PHE A 243 -0.11 -12.00 7.55
C PHE A 243 -0.54 -10.91 8.54
N GLN A 244 -0.10 -11.01 9.79
CA GLN A 244 -0.39 -10.01 10.82
C GLN A 244 0.22 -8.64 10.50
N GLY A 245 1.45 -8.60 9.98
CA GLY A 245 2.11 -7.36 9.59
C GLY A 245 1.38 -6.66 8.46
N THR A 246 0.87 -7.42 7.49
CA THR A 246 0.04 -6.90 6.39
C THR A 246 -1.25 -6.30 6.91
N ILE A 247 -1.98 -7.01 7.78
CA ILE A 247 -3.21 -6.49 8.42
C ILE A 247 -2.92 -5.18 9.15
N ARG A 248 -1.91 -5.16 10.02
CA ARG A 248 -1.55 -3.97 10.81
C ARG A 248 -1.16 -2.78 9.93
N GLN A 249 -0.39 -3.02 8.87
CA GLN A 249 -0.02 -1.95 7.92
C GLN A 249 -1.26 -1.35 7.26
N ARG A 250 -2.17 -2.18 6.73
CA ARG A 250 -3.38 -1.71 6.05
C ARG A 250 -4.36 -1.01 7.01
N GLN A 251 -4.49 -1.51 8.24
CA GLN A 251 -5.25 -0.84 9.29
C GLN A 251 -4.65 0.53 9.64
N ARG A 252 -3.31 0.65 9.72
CA ARG A 252 -2.64 1.95 9.96
C ARG A 252 -2.94 2.96 8.86
N ILE A 253 -2.89 2.53 7.59
CA ILE A 253 -3.23 3.39 6.44
C ILE A 253 -4.67 3.90 6.58
N LEU A 254 -5.61 3.00 6.86
CA LEU A 254 -7.03 3.36 7.03
C LEU A 254 -7.24 4.33 8.20
N LYS A 255 -6.54 4.08 9.32
CA LYS A 255 -6.54 4.99 10.47
C LYS A 255 -5.99 6.37 10.10
N GLY A 256 -5.00 6.42 9.22
CA GLY A 256 -4.40 7.64 8.70
C GLY A 256 -5.38 8.49 7.92
N VAL A 257 -6.08 7.88 6.96
CA VAL A 257 -7.09 8.57 6.14
C VAL A 257 -8.18 9.18 7.02
N TRP A 258 -8.63 8.43 8.03
CA TRP A 258 -9.59 8.94 9.00
C TRP A 258 -9.05 10.10 9.85
N SER A 259 -7.80 10.00 10.31
CA SER A 259 -7.13 11.08 11.05
C SER A 259 -7.00 12.35 10.20
N LEU A 260 -6.59 12.24 8.94
CA LEU A 260 -6.55 13.37 8.00
C LEU A 260 -7.93 14.02 7.85
N TRP A 261 -8.98 13.22 7.68
CA TRP A 261 -10.35 13.73 7.57
C TRP A 261 -10.79 14.53 8.81
N GLN A 262 -10.31 14.16 10.00
CA GLN A 262 -10.55 14.93 11.22
C GLN A 262 -9.76 16.24 11.22
N CYS A 263 -8.48 16.20 10.86
CA CYS A 263 -7.61 17.39 10.82
C CYS A 263 -8.12 18.46 9.86
N LEU A 264 -8.85 18.09 8.80
CA LEU A 264 -9.50 19.03 7.89
C LEU A 264 -10.52 19.95 8.57
N ARG A 265 -11.02 19.59 9.76
CA ARG A 265 -11.97 20.40 10.53
C ARG A 265 -11.30 21.45 11.43
N ASP A 266 -9.99 21.32 11.62
CA ASP A 266 -9.19 22.22 12.46
C ASP A 266 -8.76 23.46 11.67
N ASP A 267 -8.24 24.48 12.35
CA ASP A 267 -7.88 25.76 11.71
C ASP A 267 -6.81 25.64 10.63
N LYS A 268 -5.82 24.73 10.80
CA LYS A 268 -4.88 24.38 9.73
C LYS A 268 -5.54 23.62 8.58
N GLY A 269 -6.55 22.80 8.89
CA GLY A 269 -7.35 22.08 7.91
C GLY A 269 -8.15 23.01 7.00
N LYS A 270 -8.62 24.15 7.53
CA LYS A 270 -9.31 25.19 6.74
C LYS A 270 -8.39 25.84 5.70
N ALA A 271 -7.07 25.80 5.90
CA ALA A 271 -6.11 26.28 4.91
C ALA A 271 -5.97 25.32 3.73
N VAL A 272 -6.46 24.08 3.82
CA VAL A 272 -6.43 23.10 2.72
C VAL A 272 -7.38 23.53 1.59
N SER A 273 -7.03 23.28 0.33
CA SER A 273 -7.90 23.59 -0.83
C SER A 273 -9.30 22.97 -0.73
N ILE A 274 -10.33 23.66 -1.24
CA ILE A 274 -11.72 23.21 -1.17
C ILE A 274 -11.91 21.87 -1.89
N GLU A 275 -11.21 21.67 -3.01
CA GLU A 275 -11.21 20.43 -3.77
C GLU A 275 -10.75 19.26 -2.90
N GLN A 276 -9.62 19.40 -2.21
CA GLN A 276 -9.08 18.37 -1.31
C GLN A 276 -9.95 18.21 -0.05
N GLN A 277 -10.52 19.29 0.47
CA GLN A 277 -11.45 19.25 1.60
C GLN A 277 -12.71 18.42 1.28
N ASN A 278 -13.17 18.43 0.03
CA ASN A 278 -14.35 17.66 -0.41
C ASN A 278 -13.99 16.24 -0.87
N ALA A 279 -12.83 16.04 -1.48
CA ALA A 279 -12.39 14.74 -1.98
C ALA A 279 -12.12 13.73 -0.85
N LEU A 280 -11.45 14.16 0.23
CA LEU A 280 -11.05 13.25 1.31
C LEU A 280 -12.24 12.66 2.11
N PRO A 281 -13.27 13.44 2.51
CA PRO A 281 -14.49 12.88 3.08
C PRO A 281 -15.17 11.88 2.14
N LEU A 282 -15.30 12.21 0.84
CA LEU A 282 -15.92 11.33 -0.15
C LEU A 282 -15.16 10.01 -0.28
N GLN A 283 -13.83 10.07 -0.39
CA GLN A 283 -12.96 8.91 -0.42
C GLN A 283 -13.12 8.05 0.85
N THR A 284 -13.16 8.69 2.02
CA THR A 284 -13.37 8.01 3.31
C THR A 284 -14.73 7.31 3.35
N ILE A 285 -15.79 7.96 2.87
CA ILE A 285 -17.14 7.40 2.79
C ILE A 285 -17.16 6.20 1.84
N ILE A 286 -16.55 6.31 0.65
CA ILE A 286 -16.50 5.23 -0.33
C ILE A 286 -15.74 4.02 0.23
N LEU A 287 -14.56 4.25 0.83
CA LEU A 287 -13.77 3.18 1.47
C LEU A 287 -14.57 2.50 2.59
N THR A 288 -15.26 3.29 3.42
CA THR A 288 -16.07 2.80 4.53
C THR A 288 -17.26 1.99 4.05
N ALA A 289 -18.02 2.53 3.10
CA ALA A 289 -19.16 1.86 2.49
C ALA A 289 -18.73 0.55 1.82
N THR A 290 -17.62 0.56 1.07
CA THR A 290 -17.08 -0.63 0.40
C THR A 290 -16.71 -1.70 1.42
N ALA A 291 -15.98 -1.36 2.48
CA ALA A 291 -15.58 -2.32 3.52
C ALA A 291 -16.80 -2.94 4.23
N ILE A 292 -17.78 -2.11 4.61
CA ILE A 292 -19.00 -2.58 5.30
C ILE A 292 -19.86 -3.43 4.37
N LEU A 293 -20.23 -2.91 3.20
CA LEU A 293 -21.12 -3.60 2.26
C LEU A 293 -20.51 -4.92 1.77
N THR A 294 -19.21 -4.93 1.51
CA THR A 294 -18.51 -6.16 1.11
C THR A 294 -18.47 -7.17 2.25
N THR A 295 -18.18 -6.74 3.49
CA THR A 295 -18.20 -7.64 4.65
C THR A 295 -19.61 -8.21 4.89
N VAL A 296 -20.64 -7.37 4.78
CA VAL A 296 -22.04 -7.81 4.86
C VAL A 296 -22.36 -8.82 3.76
N ALA A 297 -21.94 -8.56 2.51
CA ALA A 297 -22.14 -9.48 1.40
C ALA A 297 -21.43 -10.82 1.64
N MET A 298 -20.18 -10.82 2.11
CA MET A 298 -19.42 -12.03 2.46
C MET A 298 -20.14 -12.91 3.48
N CYS A 299 -20.81 -12.29 4.47
CA CYS A 299 -21.59 -13.01 5.47
C CYS A 299 -22.98 -13.42 4.98
N ALA A 300 -23.67 -12.55 4.24
CA ALA A 300 -25.05 -12.76 3.80
C ALA A 300 -25.14 -13.84 2.74
N LEU A 301 -24.21 -13.86 1.78
CA LEU A 301 -24.28 -14.76 0.64
C LEU A 301 -24.38 -16.23 1.07
N PRO A 302 -23.46 -16.81 1.87
CA PRO A 302 -23.58 -18.21 2.31
C PRO A 302 -24.94 -18.55 2.94
N LEU A 303 -25.55 -17.61 3.67
CA LEU A 303 -26.89 -17.77 4.25
C LEU A 303 -27.97 -17.85 3.17
N THR A 304 -27.83 -17.10 2.08
CA THR A 304 -28.74 -17.19 0.93
C THR A 304 -28.68 -18.55 0.24
N LEU A 305 -27.50 -19.17 0.07
CA LEU A 305 -27.38 -20.56 -0.41
C LEU A 305 -28.06 -21.55 0.54
N LEU A 306 -27.85 -21.37 1.84
CA LEU A 306 -28.47 -22.24 2.85
C LEU A 306 -30.01 -22.13 2.86
N SER A 307 -30.56 -21.00 2.43
CA SER A 307 -32.01 -20.79 2.34
C SER A 307 -32.69 -21.63 1.26
N GLN A 308 -31.93 -22.09 0.26
CA GLN A 308 -32.43 -22.85 -0.90
C GLN A 308 -33.53 -22.11 -1.69
N LYS A 309 -33.64 -20.79 -1.55
CA LYS A 309 -34.57 -19.96 -2.31
C LYS A 309 -33.92 -19.46 -3.59
N PRO A 310 -34.70 -19.22 -4.66
CA PRO A 310 -34.18 -18.56 -5.85
C PRO A 310 -33.75 -17.14 -5.49
N LEU A 311 -32.53 -16.77 -5.88
CA LEU A 311 -31.93 -15.45 -5.67
C LEU A 311 -32.27 -14.49 -6.80
N ILE A 312 -32.56 -15.04 -7.98
CA ILE A 312 -33.01 -14.30 -9.15
C ILE A 312 -34.53 -14.45 -9.27
N PRO A 313 -35.32 -13.39 -8.96
CA PRO A 313 -36.76 -13.45 -9.11
C PRO A 313 -37.14 -13.40 -10.59
N LEU A 314 -37.54 -14.55 -11.15
CA LEU A 314 -38.06 -14.65 -12.50
C LEU A 314 -39.59 -14.67 -12.46
N GLN A 315 -40.22 -13.61 -12.95
CA GLN A 315 -41.68 -13.53 -13.10
C GLN A 315 -42.12 -13.71 -14.56
N HIS A 316 -41.30 -13.29 -15.52
CA HIS A 316 -41.59 -13.38 -16.95
C HIS A 316 -40.48 -14.11 -17.74
N PRO A 317 -40.83 -14.87 -18.81
CA PRO A 317 -39.85 -15.60 -19.61
C PRO A 317 -38.76 -14.70 -20.23
N LEU A 318 -39.13 -13.50 -20.68
CA LEU A 318 -38.21 -12.54 -21.28
C LEU A 318 -37.29 -11.84 -20.26
N GLN A 319 -37.62 -11.90 -18.97
CA GLN A 319 -36.85 -11.24 -17.92
C GLN A 319 -35.46 -11.88 -17.77
N MET A 320 -35.39 -13.21 -17.87
CA MET A 320 -34.13 -13.96 -17.75
C MET A 320 -33.14 -13.52 -18.84
N THR A 321 -33.61 -13.45 -20.09
CA THR A 321 -32.81 -13.00 -21.24
C THR A 321 -32.32 -11.56 -21.07
N ARG A 322 -33.18 -10.64 -20.60
CA ARG A 322 -32.80 -9.23 -20.37
C ARG A 322 -31.77 -9.11 -19.26
N MET A 323 -31.98 -9.79 -18.13
CA MET A 323 -31.03 -9.79 -17.01
C MET A 323 -29.68 -10.38 -17.44
N PHE A 324 -29.69 -11.40 -18.29
CA PHE A 324 -28.47 -11.98 -18.83
C PHE A 324 -27.70 -10.98 -19.69
N TYR A 325 -28.36 -10.30 -20.63
CA TYR A 325 -27.69 -9.27 -21.43
C TYR A 325 -27.15 -8.12 -20.58
N LEU A 326 -27.88 -7.71 -19.54
CA LEU A 326 -27.38 -6.71 -18.58
C LEU A 326 -26.12 -7.20 -17.85
N ALA A 327 -26.11 -8.46 -17.40
CA ALA A 327 -24.93 -9.06 -16.79
C ALA A 327 -23.76 -9.12 -17.78
N LEU A 328 -24.02 -9.49 -19.05
CA LEU A 328 -22.99 -9.54 -20.08
C LEU A 328 -22.41 -8.14 -20.36
N CYS A 329 -23.27 -7.11 -20.44
CA CYS A 329 -22.84 -5.72 -20.58
C CYS A 329 -21.95 -5.29 -19.40
N ASP A 330 -22.34 -5.64 -18.17
CA ASP A 330 -21.54 -5.37 -16.97
C ASP A 330 -20.17 -6.08 -17.03
N PHE A 331 -20.12 -7.35 -17.43
CA PHE A 331 -18.88 -8.08 -17.62
C PHE A 331 -17.98 -7.48 -18.69
N VAL A 332 -18.54 -7.14 -19.85
CA VAL A 332 -17.79 -6.48 -20.94
C VAL A 332 -17.29 -5.12 -20.46
N ALA A 333 -18.10 -4.34 -19.74
CA ALA A 333 -17.67 -3.06 -19.18
C ALA A 333 -16.51 -3.23 -18.19
N GLN A 334 -16.56 -4.24 -17.32
CA GLN A 334 -15.50 -4.56 -16.36
C GLN A 334 -14.22 -5.07 -17.05
N LEU A 335 -14.35 -5.86 -18.12
CA LEU A 335 -13.23 -6.31 -18.94
C LEU A 335 -12.58 -5.13 -19.66
N VAL A 336 -13.38 -4.24 -20.26
CA VAL A 336 -12.89 -3.01 -20.90
C VAL A 336 -12.20 -2.11 -19.87
N TYR A 337 -12.79 -1.92 -18.69
CA TYR A 337 -12.19 -1.14 -17.61
C TYR A 337 -10.81 -1.67 -17.24
N GLY A 338 -10.66 -2.97 -16.98
CA GLY A 338 -9.35 -3.50 -16.63
C GLY A 338 -8.38 -3.53 -17.81
N LEU A 339 -8.84 -3.68 -19.06
CA LEU A 339 -7.97 -3.53 -20.23
C LEU A 339 -7.44 -2.09 -20.35
N LEU A 340 -8.30 -1.10 -20.05
CA LEU A 340 -7.89 0.30 -19.98
C LEU A 340 -6.88 0.52 -18.86
N GLU A 341 -7.11 -0.04 -17.67
CA GLU A 341 -6.18 0.00 -16.54
C GLU A 341 -4.79 -0.54 -16.92
N VAL A 342 -4.75 -1.72 -17.54
CA VAL A 342 -3.51 -2.31 -18.07
C VAL A 342 -2.86 -1.40 -19.12
N SER A 343 -3.65 -0.83 -20.04
CA SER A 343 -3.13 0.02 -21.12
C SER A 343 -2.56 1.37 -20.64
N MET A 344 -3.13 1.94 -19.58
CA MET A 344 -2.65 3.18 -18.96
C MET A 344 -1.35 2.96 -18.20
N SER A 345 -1.09 1.72 -17.79
CA SER A 345 0.14 1.37 -17.13
C SER A 345 1.26 1.13 -18.16
N HIS A 346 2.26 2.01 -18.20
CA HIS A 346 3.52 1.73 -18.92
C HIS A 346 4.32 0.59 -18.27
N ARG A 347 3.83 0.06 -17.14
CA ARG A 347 4.42 -1.01 -16.34
C ARG A 347 3.32 -1.92 -15.84
N GLN A 348 3.58 -3.22 -15.84
CA GLN A 348 2.60 -4.29 -15.60
C GLN A 348 1.68 -4.07 -14.39
N THR A 349 0.40 -3.84 -14.65
CA THR A 349 -0.73 -3.94 -13.71
C THR A 349 -1.73 -4.99 -14.24
N TYR A 350 -2.69 -5.41 -13.42
CA TYR A 350 -3.58 -6.54 -13.73
C TYR A 350 -5.03 -6.15 -13.70
N LEU A 351 -5.82 -6.83 -14.55
CA LEU A 351 -7.26 -6.79 -14.46
C LEU A 351 -7.68 -7.26 -13.06
N ARG A 352 -8.43 -6.41 -12.35
CA ARG A 352 -9.20 -6.78 -11.15
C ARG A 352 -8.38 -7.02 -9.88
N SER A 353 -7.33 -6.24 -9.67
CA SER A 353 -6.57 -6.26 -8.40
C SER A 353 -7.41 -5.88 -7.17
N ASP A 354 -8.58 -5.25 -7.36
CA ASP A 354 -9.55 -4.98 -6.29
C ASP A 354 -10.09 -6.27 -5.64
N LEU A 355 -10.15 -7.37 -6.40
CA LEU A 355 -10.69 -8.64 -5.92
C LEU A 355 -9.73 -9.42 -5.01
N SER A 356 -8.41 -9.16 -5.06
CA SER A 356 -7.42 -9.90 -4.25
C SER A 356 -7.22 -9.35 -2.85
N GLU A 357 -7.78 -8.18 -2.54
CA GLU A 357 -7.74 -7.59 -1.20
C GLU A 357 -9.06 -7.79 -0.42
N LEU A 358 -10.07 -8.50 -0.96
CA LEU A 358 -11.37 -8.64 -0.28
C LEU A 358 -11.28 -9.38 1.07
N TRP A 359 -10.27 -10.24 1.24
CA TRP A 359 -10.00 -10.90 2.52
C TRP A 359 -9.70 -9.90 3.65
N MET A 360 -9.26 -8.68 3.33
CA MET A 360 -9.02 -7.62 4.31
C MET A 360 -10.29 -6.90 4.78
N MET A 361 -11.41 -7.03 4.07
CA MET A 361 -12.62 -6.23 4.32
C MET A 361 -13.17 -6.37 5.74
N PRO A 362 -13.25 -7.57 6.36
CA PRO A 362 -13.70 -7.69 7.74
C PRO A 362 -12.80 -6.92 8.73
N TYR A 363 -11.49 -6.95 8.52
CA TYR A 363 -10.51 -6.24 9.36
C TYR A 363 -10.63 -4.72 9.21
N GLN A 364 -10.83 -4.24 7.98
CA GLN A 364 -11.06 -2.82 7.70
C GLN A 364 -12.39 -2.36 8.31
N CYS A 365 -13.45 -3.16 8.19
CA CYS A 365 -14.76 -2.88 8.79
C CYS A 365 -14.67 -2.74 10.32
N ILE A 366 -13.98 -3.67 10.99
CA ILE A 366 -13.75 -3.59 12.45
C ILE A 366 -12.95 -2.33 12.81
N THR A 367 -11.93 -2.00 12.02
CA THR A 367 -11.10 -0.81 12.26
C THR A 367 -11.93 0.46 12.13
N LEU A 368 -12.74 0.59 11.10
CA LEU A 368 -13.61 1.75 10.91
C LEU A 368 -14.62 1.86 12.06
N PHE A 369 -15.26 0.76 12.43
CA PHE A 369 -16.19 0.72 13.55
C PHE A 369 -15.54 1.17 14.86
N THR A 370 -14.31 0.73 15.15
CA THR A 370 -13.60 1.18 16.35
C THR A 370 -13.24 2.65 16.29
N MET A 371 -12.94 3.21 15.11
CA MET A 371 -12.66 4.64 14.96
C MET A 371 -13.88 5.54 15.15
N PHE A 372 -15.09 5.05 14.82
CA PHE A 372 -16.35 5.74 15.13
C PHE A 372 -16.66 5.73 16.64
N ILE A 373 -16.27 4.68 17.37
CA ILE A 373 -16.64 4.47 18.79
C ILE A 373 -15.57 4.95 19.76
N ARG A 374 -14.29 4.72 19.46
CA ARG A 374 -13.12 5.07 20.29
C ARG A 374 -12.12 5.86 19.47
N ARG A 375 -11.99 7.16 19.75
CA ARG A 375 -10.82 7.94 19.35
C ARG A 375 -9.65 7.48 20.23
N GLN A 376 -8.75 6.64 19.72
CA GLN A 376 -7.52 6.31 20.44
C GLN A 376 -6.30 6.88 19.73
N ASP A 377 -5.52 7.64 20.51
CA ASP A 377 -4.17 8.08 20.20
C ASP A 377 -3.19 6.91 20.41
N GLU A 378 -3.17 5.95 19.50
CA GLU A 378 -2.15 4.90 19.51
C GLU A 378 -0.87 5.39 18.82
N CYS A 379 0.24 5.42 19.56
CA CYS A 379 1.58 5.59 18.99
C CYS A 379 1.96 4.27 18.27
N PHE A 380 2.02 4.29 16.94
CA PHE A 380 2.25 3.10 16.13
C PHE A 380 3.74 2.85 15.88
N LEU A 381 4.15 1.57 15.93
CA LEU A 381 5.42 1.14 15.36
C LEU A 381 5.40 1.30 13.82
N PRO A 382 6.50 1.75 13.19
CA PRO A 382 6.64 1.84 11.74
C PRO A 382 6.32 0.52 11.04
N SER A 383 5.65 0.65 9.90
CA SER A 383 5.16 -0.46 9.08
C SER A 383 6.29 -1.12 8.29
N GLY A 384 6.45 -2.43 8.47
CA GLY A 384 7.34 -3.30 7.68
C GLY A 384 8.01 -4.36 8.56
N LEU A 385 8.38 -3.95 9.77
CA LEU A 385 9.09 -4.76 10.76
C LEU A 385 8.32 -4.70 12.07
N ALA A 386 7.12 -5.30 12.11
CA ALA A 386 6.55 -5.63 13.42
C ALA A 386 7.62 -6.45 14.15
N THR A 387 8.07 -5.93 15.28
CA THR A 387 9.21 -6.32 16.13
C THR A 387 9.08 -7.72 16.76
N HIS A 388 8.40 -8.64 16.08
CA HIS A 388 8.33 -10.04 16.43
C HIS A 388 8.94 -10.88 15.31
N SER A 389 10.26 -10.80 15.20
CA SER A 389 11.10 -11.92 14.74
C SER A 389 10.80 -13.24 15.49
N ASP A 390 10.07 -13.16 16.61
CA ASP A 390 9.70 -14.27 17.50
C ASP A 390 8.32 -14.88 17.22
N SER A 391 7.59 -14.47 16.17
CA SER A 391 6.36 -15.17 15.81
C SER A 391 6.69 -16.63 15.48
N PRO A 392 5.98 -17.63 16.06
CA PRO A 392 6.21 -19.04 15.75
C PRO A 392 6.06 -19.36 14.25
N LEU A 393 5.40 -18.49 13.47
CA LEU A 393 5.34 -18.60 12.00
C LEU A 393 6.65 -18.23 11.29
N TYR A 394 7.47 -17.35 11.88
CA TYR A 394 8.73 -16.88 11.29
C TYR A 394 9.84 -17.94 11.36
N GLN A 395 9.77 -18.85 12.34
CA GLN A 395 10.60 -20.07 12.36
C GLN A 395 10.03 -21.13 11.41
N ASN A 396 9.98 -20.80 10.11
CA ASN A 396 9.26 -21.53 9.06
C ASN A 396 9.86 -22.91 8.70
N LYS A 397 10.65 -23.53 9.58
CA LYS A 397 11.10 -24.92 9.47
C LYS A 397 10.88 -25.76 10.74
N ARG A 398 10.28 -25.24 11.82
CA ARG A 398 10.14 -25.98 13.09
C ARG A 398 8.74 -25.95 13.74
N THR A 399 7.77 -25.21 13.19
CA THR A 399 6.43 -25.11 13.79
C THR A 399 5.40 -25.98 13.07
N SER A 400 4.63 -26.75 13.86
CA SER A 400 3.61 -27.64 13.33
C SER A 400 2.43 -26.86 12.72
N LEU A 401 1.79 -27.43 11.70
CA LEU A 401 0.61 -26.84 11.05
C LEU A 401 -0.47 -26.44 12.07
N ARG A 402 -0.67 -27.25 13.12
CA ARG A 402 -1.61 -26.96 14.21
C ARG A 402 -1.31 -25.62 14.92
N ARG A 403 -0.04 -25.34 15.22
CA ARG A 403 0.36 -24.07 15.85
C ARG A 403 0.15 -22.88 14.90
N ARG A 404 0.45 -23.06 13.62
CA ARG A 404 0.27 -22.04 12.58
C ARG A 404 -1.21 -21.67 12.40
N LEU A 405 -2.07 -22.69 12.28
CA LEU A 405 -3.53 -22.50 12.22
C LEU A 405 -4.05 -21.83 13.48
N ASN A 406 -3.61 -22.27 14.67
CA ASN A 406 -4.02 -21.64 15.92
C ASN A 406 -3.66 -20.15 15.92
N PHE A 407 -2.42 -19.79 15.59
CA PHE A 407 -1.98 -18.38 15.52
C PHE A 407 -2.80 -17.55 14.54
N VAL A 408 -3.04 -18.05 13.31
CA VAL A 408 -3.82 -17.32 12.30
C VAL A 408 -5.27 -17.10 12.76
N PHE A 409 -5.91 -18.10 13.36
CA PHE A 409 -7.30 -17.98 13.79
C PHE A 409 -7.48 -17.21 15.09
N THR A 410 -6.54 -17.32 16.05
CA THR A 410 -6.62 -16.63 17.36
C THR A 410 -5.98 -15.25 17.30
N GLU A 411 -4.68 -15.17 17.01
CA GLU A 411 -3.89 -13.92 17.09
C GLU A 411 -4.12 -12.98 15.90
N CYS A 412 -4.48 -13.53 14.74
CA CYS A 412 -4.85 -12.74 13.56
C CYS A 412 -6.37 -12.68 13.35
N HIS A 413 -7.17 -13.16 14.31
CA HIS A 413 -8.64 -13.12 14.28
C HIS A 413 -9.31 -13.63 12.98
N ALA A 414 -8.69 -14.61 12.30
CA ALA A 414 -9.19 -15.09 11.01
C ALA A 414 -10.35 -16.10 11.11
N ALA A 415 -10.86 -16.41 12.30
CA ALA A 415 -11.89 -17.44 12.50
C ALA A 415 -13.17 -17.19 11.69
N GLY A 416 -13.54 -15.92 11.46
CA GLY A 416 -14.69 -15.55 10.63
C GLY A 416 -14.60 -16.06 9.20
N HIS A 417 -13.39 -16.13 8.61
CA HIS A 417 -13.20 -16.65 7.27
C HIS A 417 -13.52 -18.15 7.19
N LEU A 418 -13.15 -18.93 8.22
CA LEU A 418 -13.46 -20.36 8.30
C LEU A 418 -14.97 -20.60 8.41
N ILE A 419 -15.69 -19.75 9.15
CA ILE A 419 -17.15 -19.81 9.25
C ILE A 419 -17.79 -19.59 7.89
N VAL A 420 -17.38 -18.53 7.17
CA VAL A 420 -17.88 -18.22 5.82
C VAL A 420 -17.64 -19.38 4.85
N LEU A 421 -16.44 -19.96 4.84
CA LEU A 421 -16.13 -21.13 4.02
C LEU A 421 -16.99 -22.34 4.36
N THR A 422 -17.15 -22.63 5.66
CA THR A 422 -17.94 -23.77 6.13
C THR A 422 -19.40 -23.62 5.71
N LEU A 423 -20.00 -22.45 5.94
CA LEU A 423 -21.37 -22.15 5.53
C LEU A 423 -21.54 -22.27 4.01
N THR A 424 -20.55 -21.83 3.23
CA THR A 424 -20.57 -21.93 1.76
C THR A 424 -20.54 -23.38 1.31
N VAL A 425 -19.62 -24.20 1.85
CA VAL A 425 -19.53 -25.64 1.53
C VAL A 425 -20.82 -26.38 1.88
N VAL A 426 -21.38 -26.12 3.05
CA VAL A 426 -22.67 -26.71 3.47
C VAL A 426 -23.81 -26.24 2.55
N GLY A 427 -23.84 -24.95 2.19
CA GLY A 427 -24.82 -24.38 1.27
C GLY A 427 -24.78 -25.04 -0.11
N VAL A 428 -23.59 -25.19 -0.68
CA VAL A 428 -23.38 -25.90 -1.95
C VAL A 428 -23.78 -27.37 -1.83
N GLY A 429 -23.39 -28.07 -0.76
CA GLY A 429 -23.78 -29.45 -0.52
C GLY A 429 -25.30 -29.63 -0.45
N ARG A 430 -26.01 -28.74 0.25
CA ARG A 430 -27.48 -28.74 0.30
C ARG A 430 -28.12 -28.44 -1.05
N LEU A 431 -27.54 -27.52 -1.82
CA LEU A 431 -28.00 -27.21 -3.17
C LEU A 431 -27.89 -28.43 -4.10
N LEU A 432 -26.76 -29.14 -4.05
CA LEU A 432 -26.54 -30.36 -4.83
C LEU A 432 -27.49 -31.51 -4.45
N CYS A 433 -27.94 -31.53 -3.19
CA CYS A 433 -28.93 -32.50 -2.71
C CYS A 433 -30.39 -32.04 -2.90
N ASN A 434 -30.63 -30.86 -3.48
CA ASN A 434 -31.98 -30.33 -3.63
C ASN A 434 -32.76 -31.10 -4.72
N PRO A 435 -33.85 -31.82 -4.36
CA PRO A 435 -34.59 -32.63 -5.31
C PRO A 435 -35.16 -31.83 -6.47
N GLN A 436 -35.57 -30.57 -6.28
CA GLN A 436 -36.12 -29.74 -7.38
C GLN A 436 -35.07 -29.45 -8.46
N ILE A 437 -33.81 -29.27 -8.07
CA ILE A 437 -32.69 -29.06 -8.98
C ILE A 437 -32.33 -30.37 -9.69
N TRP A 438 -32.28 -31.48 -8.93
CA TRP A 438 -31.91 -32.79 -9.45
C TRP A 438 -32.96 -33.41 -10.37
N TYR A 439 -34.24 -33.38 -9.99
CA TYR A 439 -35.36 -33.84 -10.84
C TYR A 439 -35.51 -32.95 -12.09
N GLY A 440 -35.24 -31.64 -11.94
CA GLY A 440 -35.16 -30.72 -13.05
C GLY A 440 -34.02 -31.03 -14.02
N ALA A 441 -32.87 -31.50 -13.52
CA ALA A 441 -31.71 -31.83 -14.35
C ALA A 441 -31.97 -33.05 -15.24
N VAL A 442 -32.77 -34.02 -14.73
CA VAL A 442 -33.25 -35.18 -15.51
C VAL A 442 -34.21 -34.75 -16.64
N THR A 443 -34.98 -33.68 -16.44
CA THR A 443 -35.92 -33.12 -17.44
C THR A 443 -35.31 -32.01 -18.31
N GLY A 444 -34.03 -31.68 -18.11
CA GLY A 444 -33.25 -30.76 -18.93
C GLY A 444 -33.48 -29.27 -18.64
N SER A 445 -34.65 -28.73 -18.96
CA SER A 445 -34.91 -27.28 -18.91
C SER A 445 -35.13 -26.73 -17.50
N ILE A 446 -35.86 -27.48 -16.65
CA ILE A 446 -36.22 -27.06 -15.29
C ILE A 446 -34.98 -27.05 -14.37
N GLY A 447 -34.06 -28.01 -14.55
CA GLY A 447 -32.85 -28.12 -13.73
C GLY A 447 -31.83 -27.04 -14.00
N ARG A 448 -31.64 -26.66 -15.27
CA ARG A 448 -30.74 -25.57 -15.66
C ARG A 448 -31.24 -24.23 -15.13
N GLN A 449 -32.54 -23.95 -15.30
CA GLN A 449 -33.14 -22.73 -14.80
C GLN A 449 -33.06 -22.66 -13.27
N ALA A 450 -33.35 -23.75 -12.56
CA ALA A 450 -33.22 -23.80 -11.11
C ALA A 450 -31.75 -23.56 -10.67
N LEU A 451 -30.77 -24.18 -11.32
CA LEU A 451 -29.36 -23.97 -10.97
C LEU A 451 -28.92 -22.51 -11.20
N LEU A 452 -29.33 -21.91 -12.33
CA LEU A 452 -29.06 -20.51 -12.67
C LEU A 452 -29.65 -19.54 -11.64
N THR A 453 -30.91 -19.74 -11.23
CA THR A 453 -31.56 -18.81 -10.29
C THR A 453 -31.10 -18.96 -8.84
N HIS A 454 -30.49 -20.08 -8.47
CA HIS A 454 -30.09 -20.36 -7.08
C HIS A 454 -28.61 -20.13 -6.79
N ALA A 455 -27.70 -20.38 -7.75
CA ALA A 455 -26.27 -20.26 -7.50
C ALA A 455 -25.41 -19.90 -8.71
N ALA A 456 -25.80 -20.31 -9.91
CA ALA A 456 -24.95 -20.22 -11.11
C ALA A 456 -25.22 -18.98 -11.98
N TRP A 457 -25.97 -17.99 -11.50
CA TRP A 457 -26.11 -16.72 -12.21
C TRP A 457 -24.74 -16.05 -12.38
N PRO A 458 -24.33 -15.59 -13.59
CA PRO A 458 -22.91 -15.28 -13.83
C PRO A 458 -22.27 -14.25 -12.87
N PRO A 459 -22.89 -13.09 -12.56
CA PRO A 459 -22.40 -12.17 -11.52
C PRO A 459 -22.30 -12.80 -10.12
N LEU A 460 -23.23 -13.71 -9.80
CA LEU A 460 -23.27 -14.39 -8.52
C LEU A 460 -22.17 -15.45 -8.42
N LEU A 461 -21.89 -16.19 -9.50
CA LEU A 461 -20.80 -17.17 -9.55
C LEU A 461 -19.43 -16.50 -9.42
N MET A 462 -19.27 -15.34 -10.03
CA MET A 462 -18.09 -14.49 -9.85
C MET A 462 -17.93 -14.05 -8.39
N LEU A 463 -19.03 -13.65 -7.74
CA LEU A 463 -19.01 -13.25 -6.34
C LEU A 463 -18.70 -14.42 -5.41
N TRP A 464 -19.27 -15.61 -5.67
CA TRP A 464 -18.96 -16.84 -4.94
C TRP A 464 -17.49 -17.18 -4.97
N THR A 465 -16.92 -17.15 -6.17
CA THR A 465 -15.53 -17.51 -6.37
C THR A 465 -14.58 -16.51 -5.74
N ALA A 466 -14.87 -15.21 -5.85
CA ALA A 466 -14.11 -14.17 -5.17
C ALA A 466 -14.16 -14.35 -3.64
N ILE A 467 -15.34 -14.59 -3.05
CA ILE A 467 -15.49 -14.76 -1.60
C ILE A 467 -14.78 -16.02 -1.11
N VAL A 468 -14.93 -17.15 -1.81
CA VAL A 468 -14.26 -18.40 -1.44
C VAL A 468 -12.75 -18.26 -1.53
N ALA A 469 -12.22 -17.68 -2.62
CA ALA A 469 -10.79 -17.45 -2.77
C ALA A 469 -10.23 -16.54 -1.65
N ASN A 470 -10.94 -15.46 -1.32
CA ASN A 470 -10.52 -14.54 -0.27
C ASN A 470 -10.68 -15.13 1.14
N ALA A 471 -11.75 -15.87 1.41
CA ALA A 471 -11.91 -16.56 2.69
C ALA A 471 -10.90 -17.72 2.87
N TRP A 472 -10.36 -18.27 1.77
CA TRP A 472 -9.29 -19.25 1.81
C TRP A 472 -7.92 -18.64 2.13
N THR A 473 -7.71 -17.34 1.89
CA THR A 473 -6.41 -16.67 2.03
C THR A 473 -5.71 -16.88 3.39
N PRO A 474 -6.39 -16.74 4.55
CA PRO A 474 -5.75 -17.01 5.85
C PRO A 474 -5.34 -18.48 6.02
N ILE A 475 -6.12 -19.41 5.49
CA ILE A 475 -5.83 -20.85 5.54
C ILE A 475 -4.64 -21.17 4.64
N ALA A 476 -4.64 -20.62 3.42
CA ALA A 476 -3.50 -20.73 2.50
C ALA A 476 -2.22 -20.24 3.17
N HIS A 477 -2.26 -19.11 3.90
CA HIS A 477 -1.12 -18.62 4.68
C HIS A 477 -0.69 -19.58 5.80
N ALA A 478 -1.62 -20.20 6.52
CA ALA A 478 -1.26 -21.16 7.57
C ALA A 478 -0.65 -22.46 7.02
N VAL A 479 -1.07 -22.90 5.83
CA VAL A 479 -0.59 -24.12 5.15
C VAL A 479 0.75 -23.87 4.46
N ALA A 480 0.83 -22.80 3.68
CA ALA A 480 2.00 -22.38 2.92
C ALA A 480 2.24 -20.88 3.17
N PRO A 481 2.90 -20.51 4.29
CA PRO A 481 3.25 -19.13 4.56
C PRO A 481 4.08 -18.54 3.43
N LEU A 482 4.04 -17.21 3.28
CA LEU A 482 4.90 -16.49 2.34
C LEU A 482 6.36 -16.93 2.51
N GLU A 483 7.07 -17.02 1.39
CA GLU A 483 8.48 -17.39 1.37
C GLU A 483 9.26 -16.48 2.33
N THR A 484 9.83 -17.08 3.38
CA THR A 484 10.70 -16.35 4.31
C THR A 484 12.06 -16.24 3.66
N PHE A 485 12.39 -15.05 3.15
CA PHE A 485 13.71 -14.77 2.61
C PHE A 485 14.66 -14.34 3.72
N GLN A 486 15.88 -14.85 3.70
CA GLN A 486 16.95 -14.18 4.44
C GLN A 486 17.24 -12.87 3.72
N ARG A 487 16.88 -11.73 4.32
CA ARG A 487 17.04 -10.39 3.70
C ARG A 487 18.40 -10.19 3.03
N ARG A 488 19.49 -10.65 3.66
CA ARG A 488 20.86 -10.57 3.12
C ARG A 488 21.06 -11.30 1.79
N SER A 489 20.29 -12.35 1.48
CA SER A 489 20.35 -13.08 0.21
C SER A 489 19.77 -12.30 -0.97
N LEU A 490 18.99 -11.25 -0.71
CA LEU A 490 18.39 -10.37 -1.72
C LEU A 490 19.23 -9.11 -1.98
N LEU A 491 20.41 -9.01 -1.37
CA LEU A 491 21.27 -7.83 -1.43
C LEU A 491 22.67 -8.21 -1.93
N ASP A 492 23.12 -7.54 -2.97
CA ASP A 492 24.47 -7.66 -3.51
C ASP A 492 25.33 -6.48 -3.04
N LYS A 493 26.59 -6.76 -2.73
CA LYS A 493 27.54 -5.72 -2.35
C LYS A 493 28.04 -5.01 -3.60
N ASN A 494 27.82 -3.70 -3.68
CA ASN A 494 28.39 -2.88 -4.72
C ASN A 494 29.91 -2.77 -4.52
N ASN A 495 30.69 -3.19 -5.52
CA ASN A 495 32.16 -3.23 -5.42
C ASN A 495 32.80 -1.85 -5.26
N ALA A 496 32.19 -0.79 -5.80
CA ALA A 496 32.74 0.57 -5.73
C ALA A 496 32.48 1.25 -4.38
N SER A 497 31.24 1.17 -3.88
CA SER A 497 30.85 1.85 -2.63
C SER A 497 30.92 0.95 -1.40
N GLY A 498 30.92 -0.37 -1.58
CA GLY A 498 30.80 -1.37 -0.52
C GLY A 498 29.41 -1.43 0.13
N VAL A 499 28.43 -0.70 -0.41
CA VAL A 499 27.03 -0.67 0.05
C VAL A 499 26.28 -1.88 -0.48
N LEU A 500 25.30 -2.35 0.29
CA LEU A 500 24.40 -3.41 -0.14
C LEU A 500 23.19 -2.83 -0.83
N LEU A 501 22.97 -3.26 -2.07
CA LEU A 501 21.85 -2.87 -2.90
C LEU A 501 21.05 -4.11 -3.30
N PRO A 502 19.77 -4.00 -3.64
CA PRO A 502 19.00 -5.12 -4.16
C PRO A 502 19.69 -5.84 -5.31
N SER A 503 19.73 -7.17 -5.21
CA SER A 503 20.34 -8.03 -6.22
C SER A 503 19.60 -7.94 -7.54
N ALA A 504 20.25 -8.35 -8.63
CA ALA A 504 19.61 -8.40 -9.95
C ALA A 504 18.33 -9.25 -9.92
N GLU A 505 18.35 -10.38 -9.22
CA GLU A 505 17.19 -11.25 -9.03
C GLU A 505 16.04 -10.54 -8.29
N ALA A 506 16.34 -9.82 -7.20
CA ALA A 506 15.34 -9.10 -6.42
C ALA A 506 14.68 -7.98 -7.25
N ARG A 507 15.48 -7.26 -8.05
CA ARG A 507 15.01 -6.21 -8.97
C ARG A 507 14.15 -6.78 -10.09
N GLU A 508 14.56 -7.90 -10.66
CA GLU A 508 13.77 -8.62 -11.67
C GLU A 508 12.44 -9.08 -11.07
N ASN A 509 12.46 -9.64 -9.86
CA ASN A 509 11.27 -10.15 -9.19
C ASN A 509 10.24 -9.06 -8.87
N GLU A 510 10.67 -7.87 -8.43
CA GLU A 510 9.76 -6.73 -8.27
C GLU A 510 9.13 -6.32 -9.61
N SER A 511 9.90 -6.44 -10.69
CA SER A 511 9.45 -6.15 -12.05
C SER A 511 8.56 -7.23 -12.64
N ARG A 512 8.39 -8.38 -11.96
CA ARG A 512 7.61 -9.50 -12.50
C ARG A 512 6.13 -9.21 -12.54
N PRO A 513 5.44 -9.85 -13.50
CA PRO A 513 4.02 -9.81 -13.54
C PRO A 513 3.39 -10.58 -12.38
N VAL A 514 2.49 -9.95 -11.63
CA VAL A 514 1.68 -10.64 -10.60
C VAL A 514 0.50 -11.31 -11.30
N VAL A 515 0.65 -12.58 -11.70
CA VAL A 515 -0.46 -13.30 -12.33
C VAL A 515 -1.51 -13.66 -11.28
N GLU A 516 -2.69 -13.07 -11.40
CA GLU A 516 -3.83 -13.42 -10.56
C GLU A 516 -4.68 -14.55 -11.14
N TRP A 517 -4.87 -15.60 -10.34
CA TRP A 517 -5.81 -16.69 -10.63
C TRP A 517 -7.27 -16.21 -10.66
N HIS A 518 -7.61 -15.08 -10.03
CA HIS A 518 -8.98 -14.55 -9.99
C HIS A 518 -9.53 -14.26 -11.38
N MET A 519 -8.71 -13.76 -12.30
CA MET A 519 -9.09 -13.54 -13.69
C MET A 519 -9.46 -14.84 -14.42
N LEU A 520 -8.66 -15.90 -14.24
CA LEU A 520 -8.98 -17.23 -14.75
C LEU A 520 -10.31 -17.72 -14.17
N ILE A 521 -10.53 -17.51 -12.88
CA ILE A 521 -11.76 -17.91 -12.21
C ILE A 521 -12.97 -17.12 -12.75
N VAL A 522 -12.82 -15.81 -13.00
CA VAL A 522 -13.86 -14.97 -13.61
C VAL A 522 -14.22 -15.50 -14.99
N VAL A 523 -13.23 -15.71 -15.87
CA VAL A 523 -13.46 -16.22 -17.23
C VAL A 523 -14.11 -17.60 -17.21
N VAL A 524 -13.61 -18.52 -16.38
CA VAL A 524 -14.17 -19.88 -16.24
C VAL A 524 -15.60 -19.82 -15.69
N SER A 525 -15.89 -18.93 -14.74
CA SER A 525 -17.24 -18.75 -14.20
C SER A 525 -18.21 -18.27 -15.28
N TRP A 526 -17.79 -17.32 -16.11
CA TRP A 526 -18.59 -16.82 -17.22
C TRP A 526 -18.83 -17.88 -18.30
N LEU A 527 -17.81 -18.66 -18.66
CA LEU A 527 -17.95 -19.78 -19.60
C LEU A 527 -18.89 -20.87 -19.06
N ALA A 528 -18.80 -21.18 -17.77
CA ALA A 528 -19.68 -22.15 -17.13
C ALA A 528 -21.14 -21.66 -17.10
N ALA A 529 -21.37 -20.37 -16.77
CA ALA A 529 -22.70 -19.79 -16.80
C ALA A 529 -23.28 -19.72 -18.22
N TRP A 530 -22.45 -19.41 -19.23
CA TRP A 530 -22.85 -19.44 -20.64
C TRP A 530 -23.30 -20.84 -21.09
N TYR A 531 -22.59 -21.90 -20.67
CA TYR A 531 -22.95 -23.28 -21.01
C TYR A 531 -24.30 -23.72 -20.39
N LEU A 532 -24.69 -23.12 -19.26
CA LEU A 532 -25.94 -23.45 -18.57
C LEU A 532 -27.18 -22.76 -19.16
N LEU A 533 -26.97 -21.67 -19.89
CA LEU A 533 -28.00 -20.94 -20.65
C LEU A 533 -28.22 -21.61 -22.02
#